data_AF-A0AB73C675-F1
#
_entry.id   AF-A0AB73C675-F1
#
_cell.length_a   1.000
_cell.length_b   1.000
_cell.length_c   1.000
_cell.angle_alpha   90.00
_cell.angle_beta   90.00
_cell.angle_gamma   90.00
#
_symmetry.space_group_name_H-M   'P 1'
#
loop_
_entity.id
_entity.type
_entity.pdbx_description
1 polymer ?
#
loop_
_entity_poly.entity_id
_entity_poly.type
_entity_poly.pdbx_seq_one_letter_code
_entity_poly.pdbx_strand_id
1 'polypeptide(L)'
;MYGLSQIRNKQIKVPHFNIFKIGTWVMMGIFASYLMIYLFLGQEILNYFPFLLLFAFATPLFSLWMSKSSVKRAYQIRMIGEGGAKNEKEQLVVNTIQLLSEKLELQKVPEIGVYPSYDVNAFATGASKNSALVAVSQGLLQTMNETEIIGVLAHEMSHVVNGDMLTSSILEGFVSAFALIATIPFLFGRSENNRGGRAGSSFMTYYMIRNIANFFGKLVSSAYSRRREYGADRLAAQITGAVYMKSALIKLQDISQGRISLQAEDRRFANFKITNNFSSGGLASLFASHPSLENRIEAVERLEQQGW
;
A
#
# COMPACT_ATOMS: atom_id res chain seq x y z
N MET A 1 -5.21 27.21 13.46
CA MET A 1 -4.47 25.94 13.36
C MET A 1 -3.98 25.50 14.73
N TYR A 2 -4.90 25.19 15.65
CA TYR A 2 -4.57 24.81 17.04
C TYR A 2 -3.97 23.39 17.12
N GLY A 3 -4.23 22.53 16.11
CA GLY A 3 -3.68 21.18 16.07
C GLY A 3 -2.20 21.12 15.66
N LEU A 4 -1.80 21.89 14.64
CA LEU A 4 -0.41 21.87 14.13
C LEU A 4 0.62 22.39 15.15
N SER A 5 0.25 23.35 16.00
CA SER A 5 1.13 23.86 17.06
C SER A 5 1.45 22.80 18.10
N GLN A 6 0.51 21.89 18.41
CA GLN A 6 0.73 20.77 19.33
C GLN A 6 1.73 19.76 18.76
N ILE A 7 1.64 19.48 17.46
CA ILE A 7 2.53 18.53 16.76
C ILE A 7 3.96 19.08 16.67
N ARG A 8 4.09 20.39 16.43
CA ARG A 8 5.39 21.04 16.27
C ARG A 8 6.33 20.87 17.46
N ASN A 9 5.83 20.77 18.68
CA ASN A 9 6.68 20.65 19.87
C ASN A 9 7.01 19.20 20.29
N LYS A 10 6.42 18.19 19.62
CA LYS A 10 6.64 16.78 19.97
C LYS A 10 7.95 16.25 19.40
N GLN A 11 8.80 15.65 20.23
CA GLN A 11 9.97 14.90 19.76
C GLN A 11 9.53 13.51 19.28
N ILE A 12 10.06 13.08 18.13
CA ILE A 12 9.65 11.82 17.49
C ILE A 12 10.90 11.07 17.12
N LYS A 13 10.92 9.77 17.43
CA LYS A 13 11.97 8.87 16.94
C LYS A 13 11.61 8.50 15.51
N VAL A 14 12.27 9.12 14.54
CA VAL A 14 12.03 8.86 13.12
C VAL A 14 12.32 7.38 12.83
N PRO A 15 11.38 6.62 12.27
CA PRO A 15 11.67 5.27 11.81
C PRO A 15 12.63 5.38 10.63
N HIS A 16 13.89 4.99 10.85
CA HIS A 16 14.84 4.91 9.76
C HIS A 16 14.48 3.74 8.86
N PHE A 17 14.32 4.04 7.56
CA PHE A 17 14.23 3.06 6.49
C PHE A 17 15.42 2.10 6.61
N ASN A 18 15.19 0.91 7.15
CA ASN A 18 16.25 -0.01 7.51
C ASN A 18 16.70 -0.77 6.27
N ILE A 19 17.57 -0.13 5.49
CA ILE A 19 18.09 -0.65 4.22
C ILE A 19 18.77 -2.01 4.40
N PHE A 20 19.35 -2.27 5.58
CA PHE A 20 19.92 -3.56 5.93
C PHE A 20 18.86 -4.65 6.03
N LYS A 21 17.73 -4.40 6.71
CA LYS A 21 16.63 -5.37 6.78
C LYS A 21 16.10 -5.70 5.39
N ILE A 22 15.89 -4.68 4.55
CA ILE A 22 15.42 -4.90 3.17
C ILE A 22 16.47 -5.68 2.37
N GLY A 23 17.75 -5.32 2.49
CA GLY A 23 18.86 -6.04 1.85
C GLY A 23 18.91 -7.52 2.27
N THR A 24 18.74 -7.81 3.56
CA THR A 24 18.66 -9.19 4.06
C THR A 24 17.47 -9.93 3.45
N TRP A 25 16.29 -9.32 3.41
CA TRP A 25 15.08 -9.95 2.86
C TRP A 25 15.22 -10.21 1.36
N VAL A 26 15.77 -9.24 0.62
CA VAL A 26 16.05 -9.38 -0.82
C VAL A 26 17.05 -10.51 -1.05
N MET A 27 18.15 -10.56 -0.29
CA MET A 27 19.14 -11.62 -0.41
C MET A 27 18.56 -13.01 -0.10
N MET A 28 17.76 -13.13 0.96
CA MET A 28 17.06 -14.37 1.30
C MET A 28 16.08 -14.78 0.21
N GLY A 29 15.34 -13.83 -0.37
CA GLY A 29 14.42 -14.08 -1.47
C GLY A 29 15.14 -14.58 -2.73
N ILE A 30 16.23 -13.93 -3.12
CA ILE A 30 17.07 -14.35 -4.26
C ILE A 30 17.62 -15.76 -4.02
N PHE A 31 18.16 -16.03 -2.82
CA PHE A 31 18.67 -17.35 -2.45
C PHE A 31 17.56 -18.42 -2.49
N ALA A 32 16.37 -18.11 -1.98
CA ALA A 32 15.23 -19.02 -2.02
C ALA A 32 14.78 -19.31 -3.46
N SER A 33 14.71 -18.29 -4.33
CA SER A 33 14.39 -18.48 -5.75
C SER A 33 15.44 -19.34 -6.46
N TYR A 34 16.72 -19.12 -6.18
CA TYR A 34 17.82 -19.93 -6.69
C TYR A 34 17.70 -21.39 -6.26
N LEU A 35 17.51 -21.63 -4.96
CA LEU A 35 17.34 -22.98 -4.39
C LEU A 35 16.14 -23.69 -4.99
N MET A 36 15.02 -22.99 -5.21
CA MET A 36 13.83 -23.56 -5.80
C MET A 36 14.07 -24.01 -7.25
N ILE A 37 14.80 -23.22 -8.05
CA ILE A 37 15.18 -23.64 -9.41
C ILE A 37 16.11 -24.85 -9.34
N TYR A 38 17.15 -24.81 -8.49
CA TYR A 38 18.08 -25.91 -8.35
C TYR A 38 17.39 -27.24 -7.99
N LEU A 39 16.46 -27.22 -7.03
CA LEU A 39 15.78 -28.41 -6.54
C LEU A 39 14.69 -28.95 -7.48
N PHE A 40 13.92 -28.06 -8.11
CA PHE A 40 12.70 -28.47 -8.86
C PHE A 40 12.84 -28.42 -10.38
N LEU A 41 13.79 -27.64 -10.90
CA LEU A 41 13.97 -27.38 -12.33
C LEU A 41 15.32 -27.88 -12.86
N GLY A 42 16.28 -28.11 -11.98
CA GLY A 42 17.62 -28.58 -12.33
C GLY A 42 18.56 -27.46 -12.78
N GLN A 43 19.83 -27.83 -13.00
CA GLN A 43 20.92 -26.88 -13.24
C GLN A 43 20.79 -26.14 -14.57
N GLU A 44 20.20 -26.75 -15.59
CA GLU A 44 20.04 -26.12 -16.91
C GLU A 44 19.21 -24.84 -16.86
N ILE A 45 18.18 -24.80 -16.00
CA ILE A 45 17.31 -23.62 -15.86
C ILE A 45 18.01 -22.52 -15.06
N LEU A 46 19.01 -22.83 -14.22
CA LEU A 46 19.77 -21.82 -13.48
C LEU A 46 20.53 -20.86 -14.40
N ASN A 47 20.91 -21.30 -15.60
CA ASN A 47 21.52 -20.41 -16.61
C ASN A 47 20.62 -19.22 -16.98
N TYR A 48 19.29 -19.37 -16.81
CA TYR A 48 18.31 -18.33 -17.08
C TYR A 48 17.90 -17.54 -15.82
N PHE A 49 18.43 -17.88 -14.64
CA PHE A 49 18.03 -17.27 -13.37
C PHE A 49 18.01 -15.74 -13.38
N PRO A 50 19.03 -15.02 -13.91
CA PRO A 50 18.99 -13.56 -13.97
C PRO A 50 17.82 -13.03 -14.80
N PHE A 51 17.48 -13.69 -15.91
CA PHE A 51 16.36 -13.31 -16.76
C PHE A 51 15.02 -13.62 -16.08
N LEU A 52 14.89 -14.74 -15.38
CA LEU A 52 13.67 -15.09 -14.65
C LEU A 52 13.38 -14.07 -13.54
N LEU A 53 14.40 -13.65 -12.79
CA LEU A 53 14.27 -12.57 -11.82
C LEU A 53 13.95 -11.23 -12.51
N LEU A 54 14.62 -10.91 -13.60
CA LEU A 54 14.34 -9.68 -14.34
C LEU A 54 12.86 -9.62 -14.79
N PHE A 55 12.34 -10.69 -15.40
CA PHE A 55 10.94 -10.75 -15.84
C PHE A 55 9.96 -10.69 -14.67
N ALA A 56 10.26 -11.39 -13.57
CA ALA A 56 9.41 -11.39 -12.38
C ALA A 56 9.31 -10.01 -11.72
N PHE A 57 10.41 -9.27 -11.67
CA PHE A 57 10.47 -7.93 -11.07
C PHE A 57 10.12 -6.81 -12.05
N ALA A 58 10.21 -7.04 -13.36
CA ALA A 58 9.93 -6.04 -14.37
C ALA A 58 8.55 -5.41 -14.18
N THR A 59 7.50 -6.21 -14.07
CA THR A 59 6.12 -5.73 -13.94
C THR A 59 5.90 -4.87 -12.69
N PRO A 60 6.18 -5.33 -11.45
CA PRO A 60 5.93 -4.53 -10.26
C PRO A 60 6.82 -3.28 -10.17
N LEU A 61 8.09 -3.37 -10.58
CA LEU A 61 8.99 -2.19 -10.55
C LEU A 61 8.63 -1.17 -11.64
N PHE A 62 8.25 -1.63 -12.84
CA PHE A 62 7.77 -0.75 -13.89
C PHE A 62 6.45 -0.06 -13.49
N SER A 63 5.53 -0.82 -12.89
CA SER A 63 4.28 -0.28 -12.32
C SER A 63 4.56 0.79 -11.26
N LEU A 64 5.48 0.53 -10.34
CA LEU A 64 5.90 1.49 -9.33
C LEU A 64 6.51 2.75 -9.95
N TRP A 65 7.37 2.60 -10.95
CA TRP A 65 8.00 3.72 -11.64
C TRP A 65 6.97 4.64 -12.34
N MET A 66 5.99 4.05 -13.02
CA MET A 66 4.94 4.81 -13.71
C MET A 66 3.81 5.31 -12.80
N SER A 67 3.67 4.74 -11.59
CA SER A 67 2.55 4.96 -10.66
C SER A 67 2.16 6.44 -10.51
N LYS A 68 3.11 7.29 -10.16
CA LYS A 68 2.91 8.74 -9.95
C LYS A 68 2.34 9.42 -11.20
N SER A 69 2.91 9.16 -12.37
CA SER A 69 2.46 9.74 -13.63
C SER A 69 1.09 9.21 -14.04
N SER A 70 0.84 7.93 -13.80
CA SER A 70 -0.45 7.29 -14.09
C SER A 70 -1.57 7.84 -13.23
N VAL A 71 -1.38 7.97 -11.90
CA VAL A 71 -2.44 8.48 -11.01
C VAL A 71 -2.72 9.96 -11.24
N LYS A 72 -1.71 10.79 -11.53
CA LYS A 72 -1.92 12.22 -11.86
C LYS A 72 -2.88 12.39 -13.03
N ARG A 73 -2.71 11.58 -14.08
CA ARG A 73 -3.59 11.60 -15.26
C ARG A 73 -4.95 10.99 -14.95
N ALA A 74 -4.98 9.82 -14.32
CA ALA A 74 -6.21 9.07 -14.06
C ALA A 74 -7.17 9.83 -13.12
N TYR A 75 -6.63 10.50 -12.09
CA TYR A 75 -7.41 11.26 -11.12
C TYR A 75 -7.49 12.75 -11.45
N GLN A 76 -6.87 13.23 -12.54
CA GLN A 76 -6.81 14.65 -12.90
C GLN A 76 -6.36 15.52 -11.72
N ILE A 77 -5.27 15.11 -11.08
CA ILE A 77 -4.78 15.73 -9.85
C ILE A 77 -4.36 17.16 -10.12
N ARG A 78 -4.97 18.11 -9.42
CA ARG A 78 -4.53 19.50 -9.36
C ARG A 78 -3.49 19.63 -8.26
N MET A 79 -2.30 20.09 -8.63
CA MET A 79 -1.23 20.37 -7.68
C MET A 79 -1.58 21.59 -6.83
N ILE A 80 -1.39 21.48 -5.51
CA ILE A 80 -1.66 22.56 -4.54
C ILE A 80 -0.44 22.98 -3.72
N GLY A 81 0.71 22.34 -3.96
CA GLY A 81 1.98 22.81 -3.41
C GLY A 81 2.32 24.24 -3.88
N GLU A 82 3.20 24.91 -3.12
CA GLU A 82 3.82 26.20 -3.52
C GLU A 82 2.81 27.33 -3.84
N GLY A 83 1.74 27.43 -3.04
CA GLY A 83 0.75 28.52 -3.18
C GLY A 83 -0.44 28.20 -4.09
N GLY A 84 -0.58 26.97 -4.56
CA GLY A 84 -1.73 26.51 -5.35
C GLY A 84 -3.01 26.22 -4.55
N ALA A 85 -2.96 26.33 -3.21
CA ALA A 85 -4.11 26.11 -2.34
C ALA A 85 -5.14 27.23 -2.48
N LYS A 86 -6.42 26.86 -2.65
CA LYS A 86 -7.52 27.82 -2.88
C LYS A 86 -8.39 28.09 -1.66
N ASN A 87 -8.33 27.23 -0.65
CA ASN A 87 -9.18 27.32 0.54
C ASN A 87 -8.41 26.88 1.80
N GLU A 88 -8.98 27.15 2.97
CA GLU A 88 -8.35 26.88 4.26
C GLU A 88 -8.00 25.40 4.48
N LYS A 89 -8.84 24.47 3.98
CA LYS A 89 -8.59 23.03 4.11
C LYS A 89 -7.48 22.55 3.19
N GLU A 90 -7.36 23.08 1.98
CA GLU A 90 -6.21 22.85 1.10
C GLU A 90 -4.92 23.38 1.74
N GLN A 91 -4.98 24.58 2.34
CA GLN A 91 -3.85 25.14 3.05
C GLN A 91 -3.46 24.29 4.27
N LEU A 92 -4.44 23.74 4.99
CA LEU A 92 -4.21 22.78 6.06
C LEU A 92 -3.45 21.55 5.56
N VAL A 93 -3.85 20.96 4.43
CA VAL A 93 -3.16 19.81 3.83
C VAL A 93 -1.70 20.14 3.53
N VAL A 94 -1.46 21.28 2.87
CA VAL A 94 -0.10 21.74 2.54
C VAL A 94 0.75 21.91 3.79
N ASN A 95 0.25 22.66 4.78
CA ASN A 95 0.97 22.94 6.01
C ASN A 95 1.23 21.65 6.81
N THR A 96 0.28 20.72 6.82
CA THR A 96 0.41 19.44 7.51
C THR A 96 1.51 18.59 6.86
N ILE A 97 1.48 18.42 5.53
CA ILE A 97 2.50 17.61 4.83
C ILE A 97 3.88 18.23 4.96
N GLN A 98 4.00 19.56 4.92
CA GLN A 98 5.27 20.26 5.16
C GLN A 98 5.79 19.98 6.57
N LEU A 99 4.97 20.19 7.60
CA LEU A 99 5.35 19.92 8.99
C LEU A 99 5.73 18.45 9.21
N LEU A 100 4.95 17.51 8.65
CA LEU A 100 5.24 16.08 8.76
C LEU A 100 6.52 15.71 8.02
N SER A 101 6.80 16.31 6.87
CA SER A 101 8.04 16.09 6.12
C SER A 101 9.27 16.52 6.92
N GLU A 102 9.19 17.66 7.62
CA GLU A 102 10.24 18.12 8.54
C GLU A 102 10.39 17.16 9.73
N LYS A 103 9.28 16.78 10.36
CA LYS A 103 9.27 15.85 11.52
C LYS A 103 9.79 14.45 11.18
N LEU A 104 9.61 14.02 9.94
CA LEU A 104 10.05 12.72 9.43
C LEU A 104 11.41 12.79 8.72
N GLU A 105 12.08 13.94 8.76
CA GLU A 105 13.40 14.16 8.15
C GLU A 105 13.46 13.76 6.66
N LEU A 106 12.39 14.07 5.92
CA LEU A 106 12.35 13.83 4.48
C LEU A 106 13.25 14.85 3.76
N GLN A 107 14.10 14.35 2.86
CA GLN A 107 14.98 15.21 2.06
C GLN A 107 14.21 16.09 1.07
N LYS A 108 13.04 15.63 0.63
CA LYS A 108 12.14 16.35 -0.26
C LYS A 108 10.73 16.22 0.25
N VAL A 109 10.01 17.34 0.31
CA VAL A 109 8.57 17.35 0.58
C VAL A 109 7.87 16.63 -0.58
N PRO A 110 6.96 15.69 -0.31
CA PRO A 110 6.16 15.06 -1.36
C PRO A 110 5.39 16.11 -2.15
N GLU A 111 5.15 15.80 -3.41
CA GLU A 111 4.21 16.57 -4.20
C GLU A 111 2.82 16.51 -3.56
N ILE A 112 2.06 17.62 -3.58
CA ILE A 112 0.78 17.71 -2.88
C ILE A 112 -0.31 18.03 -3.90
N GLY A 113 -1.38 17.23 -3.93
CA GLY A 113 -2.45 17.39 -4.88
C GLY A 113 -3.85 17.18 -4.32
N VAL A 114 -4.84 17.70 -5.05
CA VAL A 114 -6.26 17.48 -4.82
C VAL A 114 -6.88 16.93 -6.09
N TYR A 115 -7.78 15.96 -5.98
CA TYR A 115 -8.52 15.43 -7.12
C TYR A 115 -10.04 15.59 -6.96
N PRO A 116 -10.76 15.85 -8.07
CA PRO A 116 -12.20 16.15 -8.05
C PRO A 116 -13.02 14.87 -7.94
N SER A 117 -13.06 14.28 -6.75
CA SER A 117 -13.94 13.14 -6.44
C SER A 117 -14.68 13.36 -5.14
N TYR A 118 -15.90 12.84 -5.07
CA TYR A 118 -16.73 12.81 -3.88
C TYR A 118 -16.36 11.67 -2.92
N ASP A 119 -15.43 10.77 -3.30
CA ASP A 119 -14.93 9.77 -2.35
C ASP A 119 -14.25 10.44 -1.16
N VAL A 120 -14.31 9.82 0.02
CA VAL A 120 -13.59 10.28 1.21
C VAL A 120 -12.30 9.49 1.28
N ASN A 121 -11.25 9.98 0.62
CA ASN A 121 -10.02 9.24 0.45
C ASN A 121 -8.79 10.15 0.31
N ALA A 122 -7.66 9.62 0.77
CA ALA A 122 -6.33 10.15 0.50
C ALA A 122 -5.43 8.98 0.12
N PHE A 123 -4.34 9.26 -0.61
CA PHE A 123 -3.34 8.24 -0.87
C PHE A 123 -1.97 8.85 -1.12
N ALA A 124 -0.93 8.09 -0.79
CA ALA A 124 0.44 8.32 -1.20
C ALA A 124 0.89 7.39 -2.34
N THR A 125 1.64 7.92 -3.31
CA THR A 125 2.30 7.10 -4.34
C THR A 125 3.69 7.63 -4.72
N GLY A 126 4.55 6.80 -5.31
CA GLY A 126 5.87 7.18 -5.79
C GLY A 126 6.94 6.11 -5.63
N ALA A 127 7.92 6.12 -6.54
CA ALA A 127 8.99 5.11 -6.59
C ALA A 127 10.01 5.22 -5.43
N SER A 128 10.05 6.38 -4.75
CA SER A 128 10.88 6.58 -3.57
C SER A 128 10.29 7.66 -2.68
N LYS A 129 10.71 7.69 -1.41
CA LYS A 129 10.34 8.75 -0.45
C LYS A 129 10.69 10.16 -0.93
N ASN A 130 11.71 10.29 -1.79
CA ASN A 130 12.20 11.55 -2.36
C ASN A 130 11.46 11.95 -3.64
N SER A 131 10.54 11.12 -4.13
CA SER A 131 9.70 11.39 -5.30
C SER A 131 8.29 10.85 -5.07
N ALA A 132 7.74 11.15 -3.90
CA ALA A 132 6.38 10.80 -3.53
C ALA A 132 5.39 11.91 -3.93
N LEU A 133 4.12 11.52 -4.07
CA LEU A 133 2.95 12.36 -4.25
C LEU A 133 1.94 11.95 -3.18
N VAL A 134 1.41 12.91 -2.45
CA VAL A 134 0.26 12.74 -1.55
C VAL A 134 -0.91 13.49 -2.15
N ALA A 135 -2.03 12.79 -2.35
CA ALA A 135 -3.22 13.37 -2.93
C ALA A 135 -4.44 13.14 -2.03
N VAL A 136 -5.31 14.15 -1.94
CA VAL A 136 -6.56 14.09 -1.19
C VAL A 136 -7.74 14.34 -2.12
N SER A 137 -8.86 13.67 -1.88
CA SER A 137 -10.09 13.93 -2.63
C SER A 137 -10.79 15.21 -2.16
N GLN A 138 -11.59 15.81 -3.02
CA GLN A 138 -12.49 16.89 -2.64
C GLN A 138 -13.52 16.44 -1.59
N GLY A 139 -14.04 15.21 -1.70
CA GLY A 139 -14.95 14.63 -0.73
C GLY A 139 -14.34 14.53 0.67
N LEU A 140 -13.06 14.15 0.79
CA LEU A 140 -12.35 14.14 2.07
C LEU A 140 -12.30 15.54 2.67
N LEU A 141 -11.92 16.54 1.87
CA LEU A 141 -11.88 17.93 2.33
C LEU A 141 -13.28 18.43 2.73
N GLN A 142 -14.35 18.00 2.08
CA GLN A 142 -15.70 18.44 2.44
C GLN A 142 -16.22 17.74 3.72
N THR A 143 -15.93 16.45 3.89
CA THR A 143 -16.53 15.62 4.93
C THR A 143 -15.76 15.61 6.25
N MET A 144 -14.43 15.71 6.20
CA MET A 144 -13.57 15.60 7.39
C MET A 144 -13.25 16.97 8.03
N ASN A 145 -13.06 16.96 9.35
CA ASN A 145 -12.58 18.11 10.12
C ASN A 145 -11.03 18.19 10.16
N GLU A 146 -10.47 19.25 10.76
CA GLU A 146 -9.01 19.47 10.84
C GLU A 146 -8.27 18.28 11.48
N THR A 147 -8.78 17.77 12.60
CA THR A 147 -8.19 16.65 13.35
C THR A 147 -8.16 15.37 12.53
N GLU A 148 -9.26 15.06 11.84
CA GLU A 148 -9.40 13.88 10.98
C GLU A 148 -8.48 13.96 9.76
N ILE A 149 -8.43 15.13 9.09
CA ILE A 149 -7.53 15.36 7.94
C ILE A 149 -6.08 15.17 8.35
N ILE A 150 -5.66 15.76 9.48
CA ILE A 150 -4.29 15.61 10.00
C ILE A 150 -3.98 14.13 10.28
N GLY A 151 -4.92 13.38 10.89
CA GLY A 151 -4.76 11.95 11.16
C GLY A 151 -4.54 11.13 9.89
N VAL A 152 -5.39 11.34 8.86
CA VAL A 152 -5.25 10.66 7.57
C VAL A 152 -3.92 11.02 6.90
N LEU A 153 -3.53 12.30 6.87
CA LEU A 153 -2.26 12.71 6.27
C LEU A 153 -1.05 12.13 7.00
N ALA A 154 -1.10 12.02 8.33
CA ALA A 154 -0.04 11.38 9.10
C ALA A 154 0.09 9.89 8.78
N HIS A 155 -1.02 9.19 8.53
CA HIS A 155 -1.02 7.81 8.05
C HIS A 155 -0.39 7.68 6.65
N GLU A 156 -0.80 8.52 5.69
CA GLU A 156 -0.24 8.50 4.34
C GLU A 156 1.27 8.84 4.32
N MET A 157 1.68 9.82 5.11
CA MET A 157 3.10 10.17 5.27
C MET A 157 3.91 9.05 5.93
N SER A 158 3.27 8.23 6.78
CA SER A 158 3.90 7.05 7.36
C SER A 158 4.22 5.99 6.31
N HIS A 159 3.37 5.79 5.31
CA HIS A 159 3.68 4.93 4.17
C HIS A 159 4.83 5.47 3.31
N VAL A 160 4.91 6.80 3.13
CA VAL A 160 6.01 7.44 2.38
C VAL A 160 7.35 7.22 3.07
N VAL A 161 7.46 7.54 4.37
CA VAL A 161 8.74 7.44 5.09
C VAL A 161 9.20 5.99 5.28
N ASN A 162 8.26 5.05 5.47
CA ASN A 162 8.56 3.62 5.56
C ASN A 162 8.90 2.98 4.21
N GLY A 163 8.66 3.71 3.10
CA GLY A 163 8.95 3.23 1.74
C GLY A 163 8.10 2.02 1.34
N ASP A 164 6.87 1.98 1.83
CA ASP A 164 5.96 0.84 1.73
C ASP A 164 5.65 0.44 0.28
N MET A 165 5.66 1.42 -0.63
CA MET A 165 5.44 1.19 -2.05
C MET A 165 6.57 0.35 -2.66
N LEU A 166 7.82 0.69 -2.33
CA LEU A 166 8.99 -0.05 -2.81
C LEU A 166 9.04 -1.46 -2.21
N THR A 167 8.84 -1.58 -0.90
CA THR A 167 8.89 -2.89 -0.23
C THR A 167 7.76 -3.80 -0.70
N SER A 168 6.57 -3.26 -0.95
CA SER A 168 5.46 -4.02 -1.53
C SER A 168 5.75 -4.47 -2.96
N SER A 169 6.33 -3.62 -3.81
CA SER A 169 6.75 -4.02 -5.16
C SER A 169 7.87 -5.06 -5.16
N ILE A 170 8.80 -5.00 -4.21
CA ILE A 170 9.83 -6.05 -4.04
C ILE A 170 9.17 -7.39 -3.65
N LEU A 171 8.22 -7.36 -2.71
CA LEU A 171 7.47 -8.54 -2.31
C LEU A 171 6.67 -9.14 -3.49
N GLU A 172 5.98 -8.30 -4.24
CA GLU A 172 5.25 -8.69 -5.46
C GLU A 172 6.18 -9.30 -6.52
N GLY A 173 7.41 -8.78 -6.64
CA GLY A 173 8.45 -9.34 -7.51
C GLY A 173 8.83 -10.76 -7.10
N PHE A 174 9.05 -11.02 -5.82
CA PHE A 174 9.32 -12.38 -5.32
C PHE A 174 8.12 -13.32 -5.47
N VAL A 175 6.91 -12.85 -5.17
CA VAL A 175 5.68 -13.62 -5.40
C VAL A 175 5.56 -14.00 -6.88
N SER A 176 5.83 -13.05 -7.77
CA SER A 176 5.83 -13.27 -9.22
C SER A 176 6.92 -14.24 -9.66
N ALA A 177 8.12 -14.15 -9.07
CA ALA A 177 9.23 -15.06 -9.34
C ALA A 177 8.89 -16.49 -8.93
N PHE A 178 8.33 -16.68 -7.73
CA PHE A 178 7.93 -18.00 -7.26
C PHE A 178 6.80 -18.60 -8.10
N ALA A 179 5.80 -17.80 -8.48
CA ALA A 179 4.74 -18.26 -9.37
C ALA A 179 5.27 -18.66 -10.76
N LEU A 180 6.23 -17.90 -11.30
CA LEU A 180 6.86 -18.21 -12.57
C LEU A 180 7.66 -19.52 -12.49
N ILE A 181 8.54 -19.67 -11.50
CA ILE A 181 9.34 -20.89 -11.29
C ILE A 181 8.44 -22.12 -11.07
N ALA A 182 7.36 -21.98 -10.29
CA ALA A 182 6.41 -23.07 -10.04
C ALA A 182 5.65 -23.53 -11.30
N THR A 183 5.52 -22.67 -12.32
CA THR A 183 4.73 -22.95 -13.52
C THR A 183 5.57 -23.39 -14.73
N ILE A 184 6.88 -23.12 -14.74
CA ILE A 184 7.83 -23.54 -15.79
C ILE A 184 7.79 -25.04 -16.11
N PRO A 185 7.73 -25.98 -15.14
CA PRO A 185 7.67 -27.42 -15.45
C PRO A 185 6.45 -27.79 -16.31
N PHE A 186 5.36 -27.06 -16.17
CA PHE A 186 4.10 -27.32 -16.86
C PHE A 186 4.02 -26.63 -18.22
N LEU A 187 4.86 -25.61 -18.45
CA LEU A 187 5.02 -24.94 -19.74
C LEU A 187 6.03 -25.66 -20.64
N PHE A 188 7.15 -26.11 -20.08
CA PHE A 188 8.29 -26.66 -20.84
C PHE A 188 8.56 -28.15 -20.58
N GLY A 189 7.81 -28.79 -19.69
CA GLY A 189 7.87 -30.24 -19.47
C GLY A 189 7.48 -30.98 -20.75
N ARG A 190 8.50 -31.40 -21.49
CA ARG A 190 8.39 -32.24 -22.69
C ARG A 190 7.61 -33.51 -22.32
N SER A 191 6.36 -33.61 -22.79
CA SER A 191 5.71 -34.91 -22.89
C SER A 191 6.35 -35.64 -24.07
N GLU A 192 7.45 -36.33 -23.81
CA GLU A 192 8.17 -37.09 -24.84
C GLU A 192 7.34 -38.26 -25.39
N ASN A 193 6.13 -38.52 -24.88
CA ASN A 193 5.50 -39.82 -25.10
C ASN A 193 3.97 -39.84 -25.20
N ASN A 194 3.28 -38.84 -25.78
CA ASN A 194 1.90 -39.10 -26.27
C ASN A 194 1.40 -38.12 -27.33
N ARG A 195 1.18 -38.65 -28.54
CA ARG A 195 0.46 -38.03 -29.65
C ARG A 195 -1.02 -37.86 -29.28
N GLY A 196 -1.56 -36.65 -29.43
CA GLY A 196 -2.98 -36.43 -29.75
C GLY A 196 -3.95 -35.99 -28.66
N GLY A 197 -3.70 -36.20 -27.35
CA GLY A 197 -4.73 -35.97 -26.31
C GLY A 197 -4.35 -35.12 -25.08
N ARG A 198 -3.09 -34.71 -24.93
CA ARG A 198 -2.53 -34.13 -23.67
C ARG A 198 -2.25 -32.63 -23.66
N ALA A 199 -2.41 -31.94 -24.79
CA ALA A 199 -2.21 -30.50 -24.83
C ALA A 199 -3.19 -29.77 -23.89
N GLY A 200 -4.48 -30.14 -23.93
CA GLY A 200 -5.51 -29.56 -23.05
C GLY A 200 -5.31 -29.83 -21.56
N SER A 201 -4.81 -31.02 -21.17
CA SER A 201 -4.53 -31.35 -19.77
C SER A 201 -3.34 -30.57 -19.22
N SER A 202 -2.33 -30.29 -20.04
CA SER A 202 -1.13 -29.54 -19.63
C SER A 202 -1.44 -28.06 -19.39
N PHE A 203 -2.29 -27.46 -20.21
CA PHE A 203 -2.79 -26.09 -19.99
C PHE A 203 -3.66 -25.97 -18.74
N MET A 204 -4.57 -26.93 -18.51
CA MET A 204 -5.41 -26.94 -17.31
C MET A 204 -4.57 -27.05 -16.04
N THR A 205 -3.57 -27.94 -16.02
CA THR A 205 -2.64 -28.07 -14.89
C THR A 205 -1.80 -26.81 -14.68
N TYR A 206 -1.30 -26.18 -15.75
CA TYR A 206 -0.60 -24.90 -15.67
C TYR A 206 -1.47 -23.82 -14.99
N TYR A 207 -2.71 -23.63 -15.46
CA TYR A 207 -3.61 -22.64 -14.87
C TYR A 207 -3.97 -22.98 -13.43
N MET A 208 -4.17 -24.25 -13.10
CA MET A 208 -4.43 -24.68 -11.74
C MET A 208 -3.28 -24.30 -10.80
N ILE A 209 -2.03 -24.64 -11.17
CA ILE A 209 -0.85 -24.35 -10.35
C ILE A 209 -0.56 -22.85 -10.27
N ARG A 210 -0.72 -22.13 -11.38
CA ARG A 210 -0.63 -20.67 -11.39
C ARG A 210 -1.63 -20.03 -10.41
N ASN A 211 -2.88 -20.50 -10.40
CA ASN A 211 -3.90 -19.99 -9.49
C ASN A 211 -3.58 -20.31 -8.03
N ILE A 212 -3.07 -21.51 -7.74
CA ILE A 212 -2.61 -21.89 -6.40
C ILE A 212 -1.44 -21.00 -5.96
N ALA A 213 -0.44 -20.80 -6.82
CA ALA A 213 0.71 -19.93 -6.52
C ALA A 213 0.27 -18.48 -6.26
N ASN A 214 -0.63 -17.95 -7.11
CA ASN A 214 -1.20 -16.62 -6.91
C ASN A 214 -2.00 -16.51 -5.62
N PHE A 215 -2.74 -17.56 -5.25
CA PHE A 215 -3.50 -17.61 -4.00
C PHE A 215 -2.58 -17.50 -2.77
N PHE A 216 -1.52 -18.29 -2.70
CA PHE A 216 -0.53 -18.18 -1.62
C PHE A 216 0.22 -16.85 -1.65
N GLY A 217 0.57 -16.35 -2.85
CA GLY A 217 1.16 -15.03 -3.02
C GLY A 217 0.30 -13.90 -2.44
N LYS A 218 -1.02 -13.97 -2.67
CA LYS A 218 -1.98 -13.02 -2.09
C LYS A 218 -2.07 -13.13 -0.58
N LEU A 219 -2.01 -14.32 0.00
CA LEU A 219 -2.00 -14.50 1.47
C LEU A 219 -0.79 -13.80 2.10
N VAL A 220 0.41 -14.02 1.55
CA VAL A 220 1.64 -13.37 2.03
C VAL A 220 1.55 -11.85 1.87
N SER A 221 1.13 -11.39 0.69
CA SER A 221 1.00 -9.96 0.38
C SER A 221 -0.03 -9.26 1.28
N SER A 222 -1.16 -9.92 1.54
CA SER A 222 -2.22 -9.42 2.41
C SER A 222 -1.78 -9.38 3.88
N ALA A 223 -1.08 -10.41 4.37
CA ALA A 223 -0.51 -10.41 5.73
C ALA A 223 0.53 -9.29 5.91
N TYR A 224 1.39 -9.09 4.90
CA TYR A 224 2.35 -7.99 4.90
C TYR A 224 1.65 -6.63 4.88
N SER A 225 0.63 -6.45 4.02
CA SER A 225 -0.19 -5.24 3.95
C SER A 225 -0.80 -4.90 5.31
N ARG A 226 -1.47 -5.84 5.98
CA ARG A 226 -2.03 -5.63 7.32
C ARG A 226 -0.99 -5.16 8.35
N ARG A 227 0.21 -5.76 8.33
CA ARG A 227 1.30 -5.35 9.22
C ARG A 227 1.76 -3.91 8.94
N ARG A 228 1.81 -3.50 7.67
CA ARG A 228 2.14 -2.12 7.28
C ARG A 228 1.10 -1.13 7.77
N GLU A 229 -0.19 -1.44 7.62
CA GLU A 229 -1.29 -0.58 8.09
C GLU A 229 -1.19 -0.30 9.60
N TYR A 230 -1.00 -1.34 10.42
CA TYR A 230 -0.80 -1.14 11.87
C TYR A 230 0.47 -0.35 12.18
N GLY A 231 1.53 -0.54 11.40
CA GLY A 231 2.77 0.24 11.51
C GLY A 231 2.55 1.72 11.18
N ALA A 232 1.77 2.01 10.14
CA ALA A 232 1.41 3.36 9.73
C ALA A 232 0.50 4.04 10.76
N ASP A 233 -0.50 3.34 11.29
CA ASP A 233 -1.37 3.86 12.37
C ASP A 233 -0.58 4.19 13.64
N ARG A 234 0.32 3.29 14.04
CA ARG A 234 1.21 3.52 15.19
C ARG A 234 2.07 4.76 14.97
N LEU A 235 2.70 4.87 13.80
CA LEU A 235 3.58 5.99 13.51
C LEU A 235 2.81 7.31 13.41
N ALA A 236 1.66 7.32 12.74
CA ALA A 236 0.77 8.48 12.68
C ALA A 236 0.41 8.94 14.10
N ALA A 237 -0.04 8.03 14.95
CA ALA A 237 -0.40 8.34 16.32
C ALA A 237 0.79 8.75 17.21
N GLN A 238 1.99 8.21 16.96
CA GLN A 238 3.23 8.68 17.60
C GLN A 238 3.57 10.12 17.18
N ILE A 239 3.36 10.48 15.91
CA ILE A 239 3.67 11.82 15.40
C ILE A 239 2.64 12.85 15.87
N THR A 240 1.35 12.58 15.67
CA THR A 240 0.28 13.57 15.90
C THR A 240 -0.38 13.43 17.27
N GLY A 241 -0.38 12.23 17.84
CA GLY A 241 -1.20 11.84 18.98
C GLY A 241 -2.33 10.90 18.56
N ALA A 242 -2.72 9.98 19.45
CA ALA A 242 -3.75 8.97 19.20
C ALA A 242 -5.11 9.56 18.82
N VAL A 243 -5.47 10.70 19.42
CA VAL A 243 -6.74 11.40 19.15
C VAL A 243 -6.95 11.68 17.66
N TYR A 244 -5.91 12.08 16.93
CA TYR A 244 -6.01 12.41 15.50
C TYR A 244 -6.33 11.17 14.66
N MET A 245 -5.54 10.11 14.83
CA MET A 245 -5.74 8.85 14.08
C MET A 245 -7.06 8.18 14.46
N LYS A 246 -7.40 8.16 15.75
CA LYS A 246 -8.65 7.60 16.26
C LYS A 246 -9.87 8.33 15.70
N SER A 247 -9.86 9.67 15.72
CA SER A 247 -10.94 10.48 15.15
C SER A 247 -11.12 10.20 13.66
N ALA A 248 -10.03 10.10 12.89
CA ALA A 248 -10.08 9.77 11.47
C ALA A 248 -10.69 8.37 11.21
N LEU A 249 -10.27 7.36 11.98
CA LEU A 249 -10.78 5.99 11.84
C LEU A 249 -12.27 5.88 12.19
N ILE A 250 -12.70 6.52 13.27
CA ILE A 250 -14.13 6.57 13.66
C ILE A 250 -14.95 7.24 12.55
N LYS A 251 -14.45 8.35 12.00
CA LYS A 251 -15.13 9.04 10.90
C LYS A 251 -15.30 8.15 9.67
N LEU A 252 -14.24 7.42 9.29
CA LEU A 252 -14.29 6.46 8.17
C LEU A 252 -15.25 5.30 8.46
N GLN A 253 -15.31 4.84 9.72
CA GLN A 253 -16.23 3.78 10.15
C GLN A 253 -17.68 4.26 10.03
N ASP A 254 -18.00 5.46 10.49
CA ASP A 254 -19.34 6.02 10.41
C ASP A 254 -19.80 6.24 8.95
N ILE A 255 -18.89 6.65 8.07
CA ILE A 255 -19.14 6.74 6.62
C ILE A 255 -19.40 5.34 6.04
N SER A 256 -18.54 4.36 6.35
CA SER A 256 -18.66 3.00 5.83
C SER A 256 -19.93 2.30 6.28
N GLN A 257 -20.44 2.61 7.48
CA GLN A 257 -21.67 2.04 8.02
C GLN A 257 -22.93 2.83 7.61
N GLY A 258 -22.78 3.86 6.76
CA GLY A 258 -23.88 4.69 6.28
C GLY A 258 -24.53 5.56 7.36
N ARG A 259 -23.88 5.74 8.52
CA ARG A 259 -24.33 6.63 9.59
C ARG A 259 -24.19 8.10 9.20
N ILE A 260 -23.25 8.39 8.31
CA ILE A 260 -23.10 9.69 7.65
C ILE A 260 -23.59 9.54 6.22
N SER A 261 -24.71 10.20 5.90
CA SER A 261 -25.27 10.22 4.56
C SER A 261 -24.41 11.09 3.65
N LEU A 262 -23.67 10.47 2.73
CA LEU A 262 -23.15 11.14 1.53
C LEU A 262 -24.31 11.39 0.55
N GLN A 263 -24.22 12.38 -0.35
CA GLN A 263 -25.31 12.70 -1.28
C GLN A 263 -25.66 11.47 -2.15
N ALA A 264 -26.87 11.43 -2.71
CA ALA A 264 -27.39 10.22 -3.37
C ALA A 264 -26.52 9.76 -4.56
N GLU A 265 -25.89 10.70 -5.27
CA GLU A 265 -24.90 10.44 -6.32
C GLU A 265 -23.59 9.82 -5.78
N ASP A 266 -23.22 10.11 -4.53
CA ASP A 266 -21.97 9.67 -3.88
C ASP A 266 -22.03 8.19 -3.45
N ARG A 267 -23.22 7.68 -3.15
CA ARG A 267 -23.42 6.31 -2.62
C ARG A 267 -23.01 5.22 -3.62
N ARG A 268 -23.19 5.45 -4.91
CA ARG A 268 -22.87 4.45 -5.95
C ARG A 268 -21.34 4.27 -6.12
N PHE A 269 -20.56 5.32 -5.90
CA PHE A 269 -19.09 5.27 -5.96
C PHE A 269 -18.45 4.90 -4.62
N ALA A 270 -18.98 5.41 -3.50
CA ALA A 270 -18.53 5.06 -2.16
C ALA A 270 -18.76 3.58 -1.83
N ASN A 271 -19.93 3.02 -2.15
CA ASN A 271 -20.19 1.59 -1.93
C ASN A 271 -19.35 0.69 -2.82
N PHE A 272 -18.96 1.09 -4.03
CA PHE A 272 -18.12 0.25 -4.91
C PHE A 272 -16.64 0.20 -4.48
N LYS A 273 -16.12 1.26 -3.84
CA LYS A 273 -14.74 1.34 -3.38
C LYS A 273 -14.56 0.96 -1.91
N ILE A 274 -15.49 1.31 -1.02
CA ILE A 274 -15.40 1.03 0.42
C ILE A 274 -15.67 -0.46 0.71
N THR A 275 -16.60 -1.10 -0.01
CA THR A 275 -16.87 -2.54 0.17
C THR A 275 -15.71 -3.43 -0.30
N ASN A 276 -14.87 -2.96 -1.22
CA ASN A 276 -13.66 -3.66 -1.64
C ASN A 276 -12.46 -3.43 -0.71
N ASN A 277 -12.49 -2.45 0.19
CA ASN A 277 -11.31 -2.05 0.95
C ASN A 277 -11.45 -2.09 2.49
N PHE A 278 -12.67 -2.07 3.07
CA PHE A 278 -12.80 -1.94 4.54
C PHE A 278 -13.85 -2.82 5.24
N SER A 279 -14.67 -3.61 4.52
CA SER A 279 -15.72 -4.43 5.16
C SER A 279 -15.75 -5.88 4.67
N SER A 280 -14.97 -6.77 5.29
CA SER A 280 -15.29 -8.21 5.23
C SER A 280 -14.76 -8.98 6.46
N GLY A 281 -15.68 -9.43 7.31
CA GLY A 281 -15.40 -10.38 8.40
C GLY A 281 -15.37 -11.83 7.88
N GLY A 282 -14.71 -12.73 8.63
CA GLY A 282 -14.62 -14.18 8.32
C GLY A 282 -13.37 -14.57 7.53
N LEU A 283 -13.41 -15.68 6.77
CA LEU A 283 -12.30 -16.15 5.90
C LEU A 283 -11.87 -15.10 4.84
N ALA A 284 -12.74 -14.14 4.53
CA ALA A 284 -12.42 -12.97 3.71
C ALA A 284 -11.40 -12.01 4.36
N SER A 285 -11.32 -11.97 5.69
CA SER A 285 -10.34 -11.16 6.43
C SER A 285 -8.88 -11.60 6.20
N LEU A 286 -8.66 -12.85 5.79
CA LEU A 286 -7.34 -13.35 5.40
C LEU A 286 -6.86 -12.77 4.08
N PHE A 287 -7.78 -12.37 3.20
CA PHE A 287 -7.52 -11.75 1.89
C PHE A 287 -7.72 -10.24 1.87
N ALA A 288 -8.31 -9.65 2.92
CA ALA A 288 -8.43 -8.21 3.07
C ALA A 288 -7.05 -7.55 3.14
N SER A 289 -6.80 -6.58 2.25
CA SER A 289 -5.57 -5.78 2.21
C SER A 289 -5.45 -4.83 3.39
N HIS A 290 -6.57 -4.45 4.01
CA HIS A 290 -6.65 -3.63 5.20
C HIS A 290 -7.29 -4.40 6.36
N PRO A 291 -6.78 -4.25 7.60
CA PRO A 291 -7.50 -4.70 8.79
C PRO A 291 -8.83 -3.96 8.95
N SER A 292 -9.79 -4.54 9.66
CA SER A 292 -11.05 -3.86 9.96
C SER A 292 -10.81 -2.58 10.75
N LEU A 293 -11.69 -1.59 10.55
CA LEU A 293 -11.57 -0.29 11.23
C LEU A 293 -11.64 -0.45 12.75
N GLU A 294 -12.45 -1.37 13.25
CA GLU A 294 -12.56 -1.71 14.66
C GLU A 294 -11.21 -2.15 15.24
N ASN A 295 -10.50 -3.05 14.55
CA ASN A 295 -9.20 -3.56 15.01
C ASN A 295 -8.13 -2.46 14.98
N ARG A 296 -8.20 -1.54 14.01
CA ARG A 296 -7.28 -0.40 13.91
C ARG A 296 -7.53 0.60 15.04
N ILE A 297 -8.79 0.91 15.34
CA ILE A 297 -9.18 1.78 16.46
C ILE A 297 -8.67 1.18 17.78
N GLU A 298 -8.95 -0.10 18.02
CA GLU A 298 -8.50 -0.79 19.24
C GLU A 298 -6.97 -0.79 19.36
N ALA A 299 -6.25 -1.02 18.25
CA ALA A 299 -4.79 -0.97 18.24
C ALA A 299 -4.25 0.42 18.63
N VAL A 300 -4.85 1.50 18.12
CA VAL A 300 -4.47 2.88 18.48
C VAL A 300 -4.78 3.17 19.94
N GLU A 301 -5.92 2.72 20.46
CA GLU A 301 -6.28 2.88 21.89
C GLU A 301 -5.31 2.14 22.82
N ARG A 302 -4.91 0.91 22.46
CA ARG A 302 -3.92 0.16 23.23
C ARG A 302 -2.56 0.86 23.27
N LEU A 303 -2.14 1.46 22.15
CA LEU A 303 -0.89 2.23 22.10
C LEU A 303 -0.93 3.48 22.99
N GLU A 304 -2.08 4.16 23.04
CA GLU A 304 -2.31 5.30 23.93
C GLU A 304 -2.19 4.90 25.40
N GLN A 305 -2.78 3.76 25.79
CA GLN A 305 -2.71 3.23 27.16
C GLN A 305 -1.29 2.79 27.57
N GLN A 306 -0.48 2.34 26.62
CA GLN A 306 0.88 1.82 26.88
C GLN A 306 1.97 2.90 26.90
N GLY A 307 1.67 4.15 26.55
CA GLY A 307 2.63 5.26 26.68
C GLY A 307 3.74 5.32 25.62
N TRP A 308 3.50 4.74 24.43
CA TRP A 308 4.34 4.74 23.19
C TRP A 308 5.64 3.93 23.16
#